data_AF-A0A8S3W5S8-F1
#
_entry.id   AF-A0A8S3W5S8-F1
#
_cell.length_a   1.000
_cell.length_b   1.000
_cell.length_c   1.000
_cell.angle_alpha   90.00
_cell.angle_beta   90.00
_cell.angle_gamma   90.00
#
_symmetry.space_group_name_H-M   'P 1'
#
loop_
_entity.id
_entity.type
_entity.pdbx_description
1 polymer ?
#
loop_
_entity_poly.entity_id
_entity_poly.type
_entity_poly.pdbx_seq_one_letter_code
_entity_poly.pdbx_strand_id
1 'polypeptide(L)'
;MEEDNETPSSSTLKSASKERKYVQKFKTSWLEHPDFKTWLKKSDKVDDFVSLLRNLFPESKCLDDVHLGKQKATNILRQVTGATYKQEVIDIMKNSYFNIIIDETTDLSVKKQLAIIITFFNSLTKKVEYRFFDLIDMIDGTAKGILQTIKGSFSKHEVPLDHVFGLTSDTTNVMMGKHNSVQALLKTEIPHLVVIECSCHLIHLATSYASRKLPKNLEDLCRNIPAYFHMSPKRTEALKQFQDFLKIDQHKLLSAANTRWLSLQACVDRILEQYDALKLFFTGAVFEDPSNTNDSILNSLNNPFNKALLHFMSYVFSITNDFNTFFQTKSPQLFILPVMVRKMLNTFLCNFVKKEHLNLSSDLKSLKQIDVTKTEIHLNNDHIYVGMEAHAILEGLKTKAPIEEVNKFYASCREFYVEIVLQIQKRFDLNEKLFDILKYVDPKIARNLEKQSVKDVFDKFNFLTTKCNMQKADNEWRNQALIDLKHFGVESEEELKNMPADIYWNKVLSMKDYHGNFIYENLEVVISVLLAVPSSNTETLMDPWGSEVKSGSVVSEFEDNFTSADIDGFQKLSDSAEYLAILERKLKAVRSKNKVLENLAAYRADCIDRLMRDGCDLDPVIGDTESDKLLQD
;
A
#
# COMPACT_ATOMS: atom_id res chain seq x y z
N MET A 1 6.00 -9.18 -77.01
CA MET A 1 4.67 -9.63 -77.45
C MET A 1 3.71 -9.06 -76.44
N GLU A 2 3.07 -7.97 -76.84
CA GLU A 2 1.83 -7.45 -76.25
C GLU A 2 0.75 -8.53 -76.34
N GLU A 3 -0.13 -8.59 -75.34
CA GLU A 3 -1.60 -8.57 -75.53
C GLU A 3 -2.31 -8.59 -74.16
N ASP A 4 -2.82 -7.40 -73.80
CA ASP A 4 -4.21 -7.06 -73.47
C ASP A 4 -5.01 -7.66 -72.30
N ASN A 5 -5.36 -6.71 -71.41
CA ASN A 5 -6.71 -6.35 -70.90
C ASN A 5 -7.50 -7.30 -69.98
N GLU A 6 -7.70 -6.87 -68.74
CA GLU A 6 -8.98 -6.28 -68.26
C GLU A 6 -8.91 -5.94 -66.75
N THR A 7 -9.36 -4.73 -66.38
CA THR A 7 -9.88 -4.39 -65.04
C THR A 7 -11.41 -4.48 -65.12
N PRO A 8 -12.24 -4.58 -64.04
CA PRO A 8 -12.04 -4.07 -62.68
C PRO A 8 -12.67 -4.92 -61.53
N SER A 9 -12.47 -4.53 -60.26
CA SER A 9 -13.54 -4.33 -59.24
C SER A 9 -13.06 -4.55 -57.80
N SER A 10 -13.53 -3.67 -56.93
CA SER A 10 -13.33 -3.66 -55.49
C SER A 10 -13.96 -4.89 -54.82
N SER A 11 -13.18 -5.61 -54.02
CA SER A 11 -13.73 -6.41 -52.93
C SER A 11 -12.91 -6.23 -51.66
N THR A 12 -13.61 -5.81 -50.63
CA THR A 12 -13.14 -5.47 -49.30
C THR A 12 -12.85 -6.77 -48.55
N LEU A 13 -11.58 -7.12 -48.30
CA LEU A 13 -11.22 -8.14 -47.33
C LEU A 13 -10.80 -7.48 -46.02
N LYS A 14 -11.76 -7.46 -45.08
CA LYS A 14 -11.55 -7.12 -43.67
C LYS A 14 -10.48 -8.04 -43.09
N SER A 15 -9.31 -7.50 -42.73
CA SER A 15 -8.39 -8.21 -41.84
C SER A 15 -8.92 -8.05 -40.40
N ALA A 16 -9.36 -9.17 -39.82
CA ALA A 16 -9.75 -9.21 -38.42
C ALA A 16 -8.48 -9.03 -37.54
N SER A 17 -8.28 -7.83 -37.02
CA SER A 17 -7.32 -7.58 -35.95
C SER A 17 -7.82 -8.29 -34.69
N LYS A 18 -7.12 -9.36 -34.28
CA LYS A 18 -7.33 -9.96 -32.95
C LYS A 18 -6.88 -8.96 -31.88
N GLU A 19 -7.83 -8.18 -31.35
CA GLU A 19 -7.64 -7.41 -30.14
C GLU A 19 -7.32 -8.36 -28.97
N ARG A 20 -6.12 -8.22 -28.40
CA ARG A 20 -5.77 -8.86 -27.13
C ARG A 20 -6.46 -8.11 -26.01
N LYS A 21 -7.59 -8.65 -25.51
CA LYS A 21 -8.23 -8.19 -24.27
C LYS A 21 -7.28 -8.41 -23.09
N TYR A 22 -6.80 -7.34 -22.48
CA TYR A 22 -6.14 -7.37 -21.18
C TYR A 22 -7.20 -7.19 -20.09
N VAL A 23 -7.41 -8.22 -19.27
CA VAL A 23 -8.23 -8.13 -18.06
C VAL A 23 -7.28 -8.12 -16.87
N GLN A 24 -7.21 -6.99 -16.18
CA GLN A 24 -6.46 -6.85 -14.94
C GLN A 24 -7.26 -7.54 -13.82
N LYS A 25 -6.87 -8.76 -13.45
CA LYS A 25 -7.53 -9.51 -12.37
C LYS A 25 -7.14 -8.92 -11.01
N PHE A 26 -8.13 -8.35 -10.31
CA PHE A 26 -8.04 -8.04 -8.89
C PHE A 26 -7.82 -9.33 -8.08
N LYS A 27 -7.06 -9.23 -6.98
CA LYS A 27 -6.82 -10.35 -6.06
C LYS A 27 -8.15 -10.75 -5.42
N THR A 28 -8.61 -11.97 -5.64
CA THR A 28 -9.87 -12.51 -5.11
C THR A 28 -9.75 -13.01 -3.66
N SER A 29 -8.64 -12.77 -2.96
CA SER A 29 -8.44 -13.26 -1.59
C SER A 29 -9.45 -12.71 -0.57
N TRP A 30 -10.00 -11.52 -0.80
CA TRP A 30 -11.04 -10.90 0.03
C TRP A 30 -12.41 -11.58 -0.16
N LEU A 31 -12.65 -12.25 -1.30
CA LEU A 31 -13.88 -13.02 -1.55
C LEU A 31 -13.98 -14.27 -0.66
N GLU A 32 -12.88 -14.71 -0.05
CA GLU A 32 -12.85 -15.93 0.78
C GLU A 32 -12.78 -15.63 2.29
N HIS A 33 -12.71 -14.36 2.71
CA HIS A 33 -12.74 -13.97 4.11
C HIS A 33 -14.17 -14.12 4.68
N PRO A 34 -14.39 -14.74 5.87
CA PRO A 34 -15.73 -14.99 6.40
C PRO A 34 -16.61 -13.73 6.46
N ASP A 35 -16.01 -12.61 6.87
CA ASP A 35 -16.70 -11.32 6.99
C ASP A 35 -17.00 -10.65 5.63
N PHE A 36 -16.18 -10.90 4.59
CA PHE A 36 -16.31 -10.23 3.28
C PHE A 36 -16.91 -11.12 2.19
N LYS A 37 -16.92 -12.45 2.35
CA LYS A 37 -17.49 -13.41 1.41
C LYS A 37 -18.99 -13.23 1.25
N THR A 38 -19.67 -12.89 2.35
CA THR A 38 -21.11 -12.58 2.37
C THR A 38 -21.38 -11.21 1.73
N TRP A 39 -20.48 -10.25 1.93
CA TRP A 39 -20.55 -8.88 1.39
C TRP A 39 -20.31 -8.83 -0.12
N LEU A 40 -19.30 -9.54 -0.65
CA LEU A 40 -18.95 -9.51 -2.06
C LEU A 40 -19.87 -10.36 -2.95
N LYS A 41 -20.46 -11.47 -2.43
CA LYS A 41 -21.52 -12.21 -3.15
C LYS A 41 -22.75 -11.35 -3.43
N LYS A 42 -22.92 -10.23 -2.71
CA LYS A 42 -24.03 -9.27 -2.84
C LYS A 42 -23.64 -7.93 -3.43
N SER A 43 -22.38 -7.73 -3.85
CA SER A 43 -21.91 -6.41 -4.27
C SER A 43 -22.30 -6.08 -5.71
N ASP A 44 -23.60 -5.88 -5.92
CA ASP A 44 -24.09 -4.89 -6.84
C ASP A 44 -24.72 -3.74 -6.04
N LYS A 45 -23.89 -2.72 -5.77
CA LYS A 45 -24.23 -1.37 -5.27
C LYS A 45 -24.61 -1.33 -3.78
N VAL A 46 -23.97 -0.47 -2.98
CA VAL A 46 -24.48 0.32 -1.82
C VAL A 46 -25.49 -0.31 -0.80
N ASP A 47 -25.75 -1.61 -0.88
CA ASP A 47 -26.88 -2.30 -0.25
C ASP A 47 -26.63 -2.68 1.20
N ASP A 48 -25.37 -2.61 1.64
CA ASP A 48 -24.95 -3.07 2.96
C ASP A 48 -24.35 -1.96 3.82
N PHE A 49 -24.67 -0.69 3.56
CA PHE A 49 -24.16 0.41 4.41
C PHE A 49 -24.58 0.25 5.88
N VAL A 50 -25.84 -0.13 6.13
CA VAL A 50 -26.32 -0.39 7.50
C VAL A 50 -25.66 -1.63 8.08
N SER A 51 -25.53 -2.70 7.29
CA SER A 51 -24.82 -3.92 7.69
C SER A 51 -23.36 -3.62 8.07
N LEU A 52 -22.69 -2.78 7.30
CA LEU A 52 -21.33 -2.29 7.58
C LEU A 52 -21.28 -1.50 8.88
N LEU A 53 -22.22 -0.58 9.10
CA LEU A 53 -22.28 0.18 10.35
C LEU A 53 -22.51 -0.74 11.55
N ARG A 54 -23.40 -1.74 11.45
CA ARG A 54 -23.61 -2.73 12.52
C ARG A 54 -22.36 -3.54 12.82
N ASN A 55 -21.59 -3.90 11.79
CA ASN A 55 -20.33 -4.62 11.97
C ASN A 55 -19.22 -3.75 12.57
N LEU A 56 -19.17 -2.46 12.20
CA LEU A 56 -18.19 -1.51 12.73
C LEU A 56 -18.52 -1.06 14.16
N PHE A 57 -19.80 -1.07 14.54
CA PHE A 57 -20.29 -0.65 15.85
C PHE A 57 -21.28 -1.66 16.43
N PRO A 58 -20.85 -2.90 16.72
CA PRO A 58 -21.74 -3.98 17.16
C PRO A 58 -22.40 -3.70 18.51
N GLU A 59 -21.80 -2.86 19.34
CA GLU A 59 -22.36 -2.37 20.59
C GLU A 59 -23.54 -1.38 20.43
N SER A 60 -23.75 -0.85 19.23
CA SER A 60 -24.75 0.20 19.00
C SER A 60 -26.13 -0.39 18.71
N LYS A 61 -26.93 -0.56 19.77
CA LYS A 61 -28.32 -1.07 19.68
C LYS A 61 -29.22 -0.25 18.74
N CYS A 62 -28.94 1.04 18.54
CA CYS A 62 -29.74 1.88 17.66
C CYS A 62 -29.60 1.49 16.17
N LEU A 63 -28.53 0.79 15.79
CA LEU A 63 -28.32 0.35 14.41
C LEU A 63 -29.21 -0.85 14.05
N ASP A 64 -29.69 -1.63 15.02
CA ASP A 64 -30.58 -2.77 14.79
C ASP A 64 -31.92 -2.31 14.19
N ASP A 65 -32.40 -1.14 14.61
CA ASP A 65 -33.66 -0.53 14.15
C ASP A 65 -33.50 0.30 12.87
N VAL A 66 -32.26 0.56 12.40
CA VAL A 66 -32.02 1.33 11.19
C VAL A 66 -32.39 0.50 9.96
N HIS A 67 -33.41 0.94 9.22
CA HIS A 67 -33.75 0.41 7.90
C HIS A 67 -33.54 1.49 6.83
N LEU A 68 -32.50 1.31 6.00
CA LEU A 68 -32.18 2.22 4.90
C LEU A 68 -32.27 1.48 3.56
N GLY A 69 -33.19 1.94 2.70
CA GLY A 69 -33.23 1.49 1.31
C GLY A 69 -31.99 1.94 0.54
N LYS A 70 -31.54 1.10 -0.40
CA LYS A 70 -30.39 1.28 -1.30
C LYS A 70 -30.12 2.71 -1.76
N GLN A 71 -31.15 3.34 -2.34
CA GLN A 71 -31.03 4.68 -2.92
C GLN A 71 -30.83 5.74 -1.85
N LYS A 72 -31.49 5.59 -0.68
CA LYS A 72 -31.32 6.48 0.46
C LYS A 72 -29.92 6.32 1.08
N ALA A 73 -29.45 5.09 1.27
CA ALA A 73 -28.08 4.82 1.71
C ALA A 73 -27.03 5.41 0.77
N THR A 74 -27.23 5.26 -0.55
CA THR A 74 -26.36 5.85 -1.58
C THR A 74 -26.32 7.37 -1.50
N ASN A 75 -27.48 7.99 -1.34
CA ASN A 75 -27.56 9.44 -1.24
C ASN A 75 -26.94 9.95 0.07
N ILE A 76 -27.12 9.28 1.19
CA ILE A 76 -26.45 9.63 2.46
C ILE A 76 -24.93 9.52 2.33
N LEU A 77 -24.43 8.41 1.77
CA LEU A 77 -23.00 8.23 1.56
C LEU A 77 -22.42 9.29 0.63
N ARG A 78 -23.08 9.61 -0.48
CA ARG A 78 -22.56 10.56 -1.48
C ARG A 78 -22.72 12.02 -1.07
N GLN A 79 -23.92 12.40 -0.59
CA GLN A 79 -24.30 13.79 -0.38
C GLN A 79 -24.07 14.27 1.05
N VAL A 80 -23.95 13.36 2.03
CA VAL A 80 -23.68 13.72 3.42
C VAL A 80 -22.27 13.28 3.78
N THR A 81 -22.03 11.98 3.95
CA THR A 81 -20.75 11.47 4.50
C THR A 81 -19.56 11.83 3.60
N GLY A 82 -19.66 11.55 2.30
CA GLY A 82 -18.62 11.85 1.33
C GLY A 82 -18.42 13.35 1.11
N ALA A 83 -19.50 14.14 1.15
CA ALA A 83 -19.41 15.59 1.03
C ALA A 83 -18.74 16.23 2.26
N THR A 84 -19.13 15.80 3.47
CA THR A 84 -18.51 16.24 4.74
C THR A 84 -17.04 15.83 4.80
N TYR A 85 -16.73 14.57 4.49
CA TYR A 85 -15.34 14.09 4.43
C TYR A 85 -14.50 14.89 3.43
N LYS A 86 -15.00 15.12 2.21
CA LYS A 86 -14.28 15.89 1.19
C LYS A 86 -14.05 17.33 1.66
N GLN A 87 -15.03 17.95 2.32
CA GLN A 87 -14.89 19.30 2.85
C GLN A 87 -13.83 19.36 3.97
N GLU A 88 -13.85 18.39 4.90
CA GLU A 88 -12.85 18.28 5.97
C GLU A 88 -11.43 18.17 5.39
N VAL A 89 -11.24 17.31 4.38
CA VAL A 89 -9.95 17.16 3.69
C VAL A 89 -9.53 18.46 3.00
N ILE A 90 -10.45 19.17 2.34
CA ILE A 90 -10.17 20.48 1.72
C ILE A 90 -9.75 21.50 2.77
N ASP A 91 -10.45 21.57 3.90
CA ASP A 91 -10.16 22.51 4.98
C ASP A 91 -8.78 22.23 5.58
N ILE A 92 -8.39 20.96 5.73
CA ILE A 92 -7.03 20.57 6.14
C ILE A 92 -6.00 21.08 5.12
N MET A 93 -6.20 20.80 3.82
CA MET A 93 -5.28 21.21 2.76
C MET A 93 -5.14 22.73 2.64
N LYS A 94 -6.22 23.48 2.91
CA LYS A 94 -6.21 24.95 2.91
C LYS A 94 -5.47 25.56 4.10
N ASN A 95 -5.34 24.85 5.21
CA ASN A 95 -4.81 25.41 6.46
C ASN A 95 -3.47 24.82 6.89
N SER A 96 -3.06 23.69 6.32
CA SER A 96 -1.87 22.93 6.70
C SER A 96 -1.01 22.57 5.50
N TYR A 97 0.29 22.38 5.76
CA TYR A 97 1.20 21.77 4.79
C TYR A 97 0.96 20.26 4.71
N PHE A 98 1.02 19.69 3.51
CA PHE A 98 0.79 18.27 3.28
C PHE A 98 1.70 17.72 2.17
N ASN A 99 1.81 16.39 2.14
CA ASN A 99 2.43 15.65 1.06
C ASN A 99 1.34 15.05 0.17
N ILE A 100 1.69 14.80 -1.10
CA ILE A 100 0.82 14.09 -2.03
C ILE A 100 1.43 12.74 -2.40
N ILE A 101 0.59 11.70 -2.34
CA ILE A 101 0.86 10.40 -2.93
C ILE A 101 -0.06 10.28 -4.14
N ILE A 102 0.54 10.05 -5.30
CA ILE A 102 -0.20 9.91 -6.56
C ILE A 102 0.02 8.53 -7.17
N ASP A 103 -1.03 8.00 -7.80
CA ASP A 103 -0.98 6.72 -8.49
C ASP A 103 -1.90 6.72 -9.71
N GLU A 104 -1.43 6.12 -10.81
CA GLU A 104 -2.23 5.93 -12.02
C GLU A 104 -2.95 4.59 -11.96
N THR A 105 -4.27 4.62 -12.11
CA THR A 105 -5.08 3.42 -12.29
C THR A 105 -5.82 3.47 -13.62
N THR A 106 -6.24 2.31 -14.10
CA THR A 106 -7.10 2.18 -15.28
C THR A 106 -8.37 1.47 -14.87
N ASP A 107 -9.52 2.10 -15.11
CA ASP A 107 -10.80 1.51 -14.75
C ASP A 107 -11.23 0.40 -15.75
N LEU A 108 -12.35 -0.27 -15.46
CA LEU A 108 -12.91 -1.31 -16.33
C LEU A 108 -13.34 -0.78 -17.70
N SER A 109 -13.54 0.53 -17.85
CA SER A 109 -13.87 1.21 -19.10
C SER A 109 -12.63 1.67 -19.89
N VAL A 110 -11.43 1.27 -19.43
CA VAL A 110 -10.12 1.59 -20.02
C VAL A 110 -9.79 3.08 -19.95
N LYS A 111 -10.43 3.82 -19.05
CA LYS A 111 -10.09 5.21 -18.74
C LYS A 111 -8.99 5.24 -17.70
N LYS A 112 -7.94 6.01 -18.00
CA LYS A 112 -6.90 6.32 -17.03
C LYS A 112 -7.45 7.28 -15.98
N GLN A 113 -7.14 7.03 -14.72
CA GLN A 113 -7.50 7.87 -13.61
C GLN A 113 -6.28 8.13 -12.73
N LEU A 114 -6.21 9.33 -12.17
CA LEU A 114 -5.19 9.71 -11.19
C LEU A 114 -5.81 9.72 -9.80
N ALA A 115 -5.35 8.83 -8.94
CA ALA A 115 -5.67 8.89 -7.52
C ALA A 115 -4.72 9.87 -6.82
N ILE A 116 -5.27 10.74 -5.99
CA ILE A 116 -4.51 11.66 -5.13
C ILE A 116 -4.88 11.37 -3.68
N ILE A 117 -3.88 10.98 -2.89
CA ILE A 117 -3.97 10.83 -1.45
C ILE A 117 -3.09 11.91 -0.83
N ILE A 118 -3.56 12.56 0.23
CA ILE A 118 -2.75 13.46 1.03
C ILE A 118 -2.22 12.77 2.28
N THR A 119 -1.01 13.14 2.69
CA THR A 119 -0.41 12.72 3.95
C THR A 119 -0.01 13.95 4.73
N PHE A 120 -0.42 14.02 5.99
CA PHE A 120 -0.11 15.14 6.87
C PHE A 120 -0.04 14.66 8.32
N PHE A 121 0.55 15.47 9.19
CA PHE A 121 0.52 15.23 10.62
C PHE A 121 -0.70 15.92 11.22
N ASN A 122 -1.57 15.17 11.88
CA ASN A 122 -2.73 15.72 12.55
C ASN A 122 -2.34 16.12 13.99
N SER A 123 -2.30 17.43 14.25
CA SER A 123 -1.96 17.99 15.57
C SER A 123 -2.95 17.63 16.68
N LEU A 124 -4.19 17.21 16.36
CA LEU A 124 -5.17 16.78 17.36
C LEU A 124 -4.92 15.33 17.80
N THR A 125 -4.69 14.43 16.85
CA THR A 125 -4.44 13.01 17.11
C THR A 125 -2.96 12.71 17.40
N LYS A 126 -2.07 13.67 17.10
CA LYS A 126 -0.60 13.58 17.16
C LYS A 126 -0.08 12.38 16.38
N LYS A 127 -0.64 12.15 15.19
CA LYS A 127 -0.33 11.03 14.30
C LYS A 127 -0.26 11.49 12.85
N VAL A 128 0.51 10.76 12.05
CA VAL A 128 0.47 10.90 10.59
C VAL A 128 -0.81 10.26 10.08
N GLU A 129 -1.55 11.00 9.27
CA GLU A 129 -2.81 10.56 8.68
C GLU A 129 -2.76 10.62 7.16
N TYR A 130 -3.47 9.67 6.56
CA TYR A 130 -3.61 9.53 5.12
C TYR A 130 -5.08 9.70 4.78
N ARG A 131 -5.35 10.60 3.83
CA ARG A 131 -6.72 10.91 3.39
C ARG A 131 -6.78 10.86 1.88
N PHE A 132 -7.65 10.00 1.37
CA PHE A 132 -8.02 10.04 -0.04
C PHE A 132 -8.62 11.41 -0.34
N PHE A 133 -8.06 12.12 -1.31
CA PHE A 133 -8.55 13.42 -1.73
C PHE A 133 -9.39 13.31 -2.99
N ASP A 134 -8.84 12.80 -4.09
CA ASP A 134 -9.51 12.83 -5.38
C ASP A 134 -9.15 11.66 -6.29
N LEU A 135 -10.04 11.33 -7.21
CA LEU A 135 -9.83 10.36 -8.29
C LEU A 135 -10.30 11.01 -9.59
N ILE A 136 -9.35 11.35 -10.45
CA ILE A 136 -9.60 12.26 -11.58
C ILE A 136 -9.37 11.52 -12.88
N ASP A 137 -10.37 11.54 -13.77
CA ASP A 137 -10.23 11.00 -15.13
C ASP A 137 -9.15 11.78 -15.89
N MET A 138 -8.19 11.06 -16.47
CA MET A 138 -7.11 11.63 -17.25
C MET A 138 -7.29 11.32 -18.74
N ILE A 139 -7.21 12.37 -19.55
CA ILE A 139 -7.17 12.28 -21.01
C ILE A 139 -5.70 12.22 -21.50
N ASP A 140 -4.82 12.97 -20.84
CA ASP A 140 -3.39 13.08 -21.18
C ASP A 140 -2.52 12.48 -20.08
N GLY A 141 -1.90 11.33 -20.36
CA GLY A 141 -0.96 10.65 -19.47
C GLY A 141 0.48 11.16 -19.57
N THR A 142 0.74 12.30 -20.20
CA THR A 142 2.06 12.95 -20.14
C THR A 142 2.27 13.63 -18.79
N ALA A 143 3.53 13.88 -18.42
CA ALA A 143 3.87 14.57 -17.18
C ALA A 143 3.21 15.96 -17.05
N LYS A 144 3.04 16.66 -18.18
CA LYS A 144 2.33 17.94 -18.23
C LYS A 144 0.84 17.75 -17.99
N GLY A 145 0.22 16.78 -18.66
CA GLY A 145 -1.19 16.43 -18.47
C GLY A 145 -1.51 16.08 -17.02
N ILE A 146 -0.67 15.25 -16.39
CA ILE A 146 -0.81 14.87 -14.98
C ILE A 146 -0.68 16.10 -14.07
N LEU A 147 0.34 16.94 -14.25
CA LEU A 147 0.51 18.13 -13.42
C LEU A 147 -0.67 19.11 -13.57
N GLN A 148 -1.18 19.31 -14.79
CA GLN A 148 -2.36 20.14 -15.01
C GLN A 148 -3.61 19.54 -14.36
N THR A 149 -3.74 18.22 -14.35
CA THR A 149 -4.84 17.52 -13.66
C THR A 149 -4.79 17.75 -12.16
N ILE A 150 -3.61 17.64 -11.54
CA ILE A 150 -3.39 17.94 -10.10
C ILE A 150 -3.75 19.40 -9.81
N LYS A 151 -3.20 20.34 -10.59
CA LYS A 151 -3.43 21.78 -10.42
C LYS A 151 -4.90 22.14 -10.61
N GLY A 152 -5.57 21.55 -11.59
CA GLY A 152 -6.99 21.74 -11.86
C GLY A 152 -7.86 21.30 -10.69
N SER A 153 -7.57 20.13 -10.08
CA SER A 153 -8.29 19.67 -8.89
C SER A 153 -8.06 20.59 -7.69
N PHE A 154 -6.83 21.07 -7.48
CA PHE A 154 -6.54 21.98 -6.37
C PHE A 154 -7.19 23.34 -6.55
N SER A 155 -7.11 23.91 -7.76
CA SER A 155 -7.74 25.20 -8.09
C SER A 155 -9.27 25.15 -7.97
N LYS A 156 -9.90 24.03 -8.36
CA LYS A 156 -11.35 23.82 -8.19
C LYS A 156 -11.80 23.96 -6.73
N HIS A 157 -10.93 23.62 -5.79
CA HIS A 157 -11.19 23.68 -4.36
C HIS A 157 -10.45 24.81 -3.65
N GLU A 158 -9.84 25.75 -4.40
CA GLU A 158 -9.02 26.86 -3.87
C GLU A 158 -7.92 26.40 -2.90
N VAL A 159 -7.35 25.22 -3.15
CA VAL A 159 -6.22 24.70 -2.36
C VAL A 159 -4.93 25.32 -2.90
N PRO A 160 -4.11 25.98 -2.05
CA PRO A 160 -2.82 26.53 -2.46
C PRO A 160 -1.83 25.42 -2.82
N LEU A 161 -1.18 25.53 -3.98
CA LEU A 161 -0.20 24.54 -4.45
C LEU A 161 1.08 24.56 -3.60
N ASP A 162 1.45 25.72 -3.05
CA ASP A 162 2.62 25.94 -2.19
C ASP A 162 2.49 25.30 -0.80
N HIS A 163 1.31 24.78 -0.44
CA HIS A 163 1.12 23.93 0.74
C HIS A 163 1.64 22.51 0.55
N VAL A 164 1.91 22.08 -0.69
CA VAL A 164 2.57 20.80 -0.96
C VAL A 164 4.06 20.92 -0.72
N PHE A 165 4.59 20.13 0.21
CA PHE A 165 6.04 20.09 0.45
C PHE A 165 6.69 18.76 0.08
N GLY A 166 5.92 17.75 -0.29
CA GLY A 166 6.45 16.49 -0.78
C GLY A 166 5.54 15.70 -1.70
N LEU A 167 6.18 14.86 -2.51
CA LEU A 167 5.58 14.03 -3.56
C LEU A 167 6.11 12.59 -3.46
N THR A 168 5.20 11.62 -3.55
CA THR A 168 5.52 10.20 -3.70
C THR A 168 4.64 9.56 -4.77
N SER A 169 5.23 8.70 -5.59
CA SER A 169 4.57 8.03 -6.71
C SER A 169 5.32 6.74 -7.07
N ASP A 170 4.75 5.98 -8.00
CA ASP A 170 5.49 4.95 -8.72
C ASP A 170 6.73 5.52 -9.44
N THR A 171 7.67 4.66 -9.81
CA THR A 171 8.96 5.12 -10.37
C THR A 171 8.95 5.13 -11.89
N THR A 172 7.80 5.39 -12.50
CA THR A 172 7.70 5.53 -13.94
C THR A 172 8.46 6.78 -14.39
N ASN A 173 9.02 6.76 -15.62
CA ASN A 173 9.75 7.92 -16.13
C ASN A 173 8.87 9.19 -16.23
N VAL A 174 7.56 9.01 -16.42
CA VAL A 174 6.60 10.12 -16.46
C VAL A 174 6.46 10.77 -15.08
N MET A 175 6.42 9.99 -14.01
CA MET A 175 6.30 10.50 -12.64
C MET A 175 7.64 10.97 -12.07
N MET A 176 8.66 10.10 -12.14
CA MET A 176 9.93 10.22 -11.43
C MET A 176 11.15 10.36 -12.36
N GLY A 177 10.98 10.62 -13.65
CA GLY A 177 12.11 10.92 -14.54
C GLY A 177 12.91 12.16 -14.12
N LYS A 178 14.17 12.27 -14.54
CA LYS A 178 15.00 13.46 -14.25
C LYS A 178 14.58 14.71 -15.03
N HIS A 179 13.98 14.52 -16.20
CA HIS A 179 13.60 15.58 -17.12
C HIS A 179 12.17 15.35 -17.59
N ASN A 180 11.39 16.43 -17.75
CA ASN A 180 10.03 16.39 -18.28
C ASN A 180 9.11 15.37 -17.57
N SER A 181 9.30 15.19 -16.26
CA SER A 181 8.49 14.34 -15.39
C SER A 181 7.63 15.20 -14.46
N VAL A 182 6.62 14.59 -13.82
CA VAL A 182 5.78 15.27 -12.82
C VAL A 182 6.65 15.83 -11.71
N GLN A 183 7.62 15.06 -11.20
CA GLN A 183 8.54 15.55 -10.18
C GLN A 183 9.37 16.76 -10.65
N ALA A 184 9.88 16.75 -11.88
CA ALA A 184 10.77 17.80 -12.36
C ALA A 184 9.99 19.10 -12.61
N LEU A 185 8.77 18.97 -13.13
CA LEU A 185 7.87 20.11 -13.36
C LEU A 185 7.37 20.69 -12.04
N LEU A 186 6.90 19.85 -11.11
CA LEU A 186 6.40 20.32 -9.82
C LEU A 186 7.50 20.97 -8.98
N LYS A 187 8.74 20.44 -9.04
CA LYS A 187 9.90 21.04 -8.36
C LYS A 187 10.34 22.40 -8.93
N THR A 188 9.98 22.69 -10.18
CA THR A 188 10.18 24.03 -10.78
C THR A 188 9.21 25.04 -10.16
N GLU A 189 7.98 24.63 -9.84
CA GLU A 189 6.98 25.49 -9.18
C GLU A 189 7.15 25.52 -7.65
N ILE A 190 7.64 24.43 -7.05
CA ILE A 190 7.85 24.27 -5.61
C ILE A 190 9.32 23.87 -5.36
N PRO A 191 10.25 24.84 -5.25
CA PRO A 191 11.69 24.55 -5.16
C PRO A 191 12.09 23.71 -3.93
N HIS A 192 11.32 23.79 -2.84
CA HIS A 192 11.58 23.07 -1.60
C HIS A 192 10.97 21.65 -1.57
N LEU A 193 10.27 21.23 -2.64
CA LEU A 193 9.61 19.94 -2.74
C LEU A 193 10.57 18.77 -2.45
N VAL A 194 10.16 17.91 -1.52
CA VAL A 194 10.78 16.63 -1.24
C VAL A 194 10.15 15.55 -2.10
N VAL A 195 10.94 14.92 -2.95
CA VAL A 195 10.46 13.83 -3.81
C VAL A 195 11.05 12.53 -3.28
N ILE A 196 10.17 11.57 -2.98
CA ILE A 196 10.53 10.22 -2.56
C ILE A 196 9.95 9.23 -3.57
N GLU A 197 10.82 8.46 -4.20
CA GLU A 197 10.41 7.32 -5.01
C GLU A 197 9.89 6.20 -4.12
N CYS A 198 8.87 5.46 -4.55
CA CYS A 198 8.39 4.34 -3.75
C CYS A 198 9.46 3.25 -3.59
N SER A 199 9.99 3.12 -2.38
CA SER A 199 10.98 2.09 -2.01
C SER A 199 10.49 0.67 -2.33
N CYS A 200 9.19 0.39 -2.11
CA CYS A 200 8.61 -0.91 -2.39
C CYS A 200 8.60 -1.22 -3.90
N HIS A 201 8.27 -0.23 -4.72
CA HIS A 201 8.27 -0.37 -6.18
C HIS A 201 9.70 -0.56 -6.71
N LEU A 202 10.68 0.17 -6.16
CA LEU A 202 12.09 0.01 -6.51
C LEU A 202 12.60 -1.41 -6.26
N ILE A 203 12.29 -2.00 -5.10
CA ILE A 203 12.68 -3.38 -4.76
C ILE A 203 11.93 -4.40 -5.59
N HIS A 204 10.64 -4.21 -5.81
CA HIS A 204 9.87 -5.07 -6.71
C HIS A 204 10.53 -5.12 -8.09
N LEU A 205 10.89 -3.97 -8.64
CA LEU A 205 11.51 -3.89 -9.95
C LEU A 205 12.89 -4.56 -9.95
N ALA A 206 13.73 -4.30 -8.94
CA ALA A 206 15.03 -4.97 -8.78
C ALA A 206 14.88 -6.50 -8.75
N THR A 207 13.91 -7.01 -7.98
CA THR A 207 13.62 -8.44 -7.87
C THR A 207 13.11 -9.02 -9.20
N SER A 208 12.27 -8.28 -9.92
CA SER A 208 11.78 -8.70 -11.25
C SER A 208 12.91 -8.81 -12.27
N TYR A 209 13.84 -7.84 -12.32
CA TYR A 209 15.01 -7.91 -13.20
C TYR A 209 15.93 -9.09 -12.83
N ALA A 210 16.22 -9.27 -11.55
CA ALA A 210 17.04 -10.39 -11.07
C ALA A 210 16.43 -11.75 -11.40
N SER A 211 15.11 -11.89 -11.25
CA SER A 211 14.43 -13.15 -11.51
C SER A 211 14.43 -13.57 -12.97
N ARG A 212 14.63 -12.63 -13.91
CA ARG A 212 14.83 -12.96 -15.33
C ARG A 212 16.15 -13.69 -15.61
N LYS A 213 17.07 -13.71 -14.64
CA LYS A 213 18.32 -14.50 -14.69
C LYS A 213 18.10 -15.96 -14.28
N LEU A 214 16.96 -16.27 -13.68
CA LEU A 214 16.59 -17.64 -13.36
C LEU A 214 15.95 -18.31 -14.59
N PRO A 215 15.99 -19.64 -14.67
CA PRO A 215 15.33 -20.38 -15.73
C PRO A 215 13.83 -20.04 -15.84
N LYS A 216 13.41 -19.68 -17.06
CA LYS A 216 12.03 -19.21 -17.35
C LYS A 216 10.96 -20.23 -16.95
N ASN A 217 11.27 -21.52 -17.02
CA ASN A 217 10.35 -22.60 -16.67
C ASN A 217 9.88 -22.53 -15.20
N LEU A 218 10.63 -21.89 -14.29
CA LEU A 218 10.20 -21.69 -12.91
C LEU A 218 9.03 -20.71 -12.81
N GLU A 219 9.10 -19.62 -13.57
CA GLU A 219 8.01 -18.64 -13.66
C GLU A 219 6.81 -19.23 -14.38
N ASP A 220 7.05 -20.01 -15.44
CA ASP A 220 6.00 -20.75 -16.14
C ASP A 220 5.32 -21.77 -15.21
N LEU A 221 6.06 -22.46 -14.33
CA LEU A 221 5.49 -23.35 -13.32
C LEU A 221 4.55 -22.60 -12.37
N CYS A 222 5.01 -21.45 -11.85
CA CYS A 222 4.25 -20.57 -10.96
C CYS A 222 2.97 -19.99 -11.59
N ARG A 223 2.88 -19.97 -12.92
CA ARG A 223 1.68 -19.53 -13.66
C ARG A 223 0.79 -20.71 -14.05
N ASN A 224 1.39 -21.75 -14.62
CA ASN A 224 0.68 -22.85 -15.25
C ASN A 224 -0.01 -23.74 -14.21
N ILE A 225 0.62 -23.98 -13.05
CA ILE A 225 0.01 -24.78 -11.99
C ILE A 225 -1.29 -24.12 -11.49
N PRO A 226 -1.31 -22.88 -10.97
CA PRO A 226 -2.56 -22.25 -10.54
C PRO A 226 -3.60 -22.13 -11.67
N ALA A 227 -3.17 -21.83 -12.90
CA ALA A 227 -4.06 -21.73 -14.06
C ALA A 227 -4.73 -23.07 -14.40
N TYR A 228 -4.05 -24.20 -14.19
CA TYR A 228 -4.58 -25.54 -14.45
C TYR A 228 -5.80 -25.87 -13.57
N PHE A 229 -5.79 -25.41 -12.32
CA PHE A 229 -6.86 -25.62 -11.35
C PHE A 229 -7.91 -24.49 -11.34
N HIS A 230 -7.58 -23.34 -11.95
CA HIS A 230 -8.46 -22.18 -11.99
C HIS A 230 -9.83 -22.52 -12.59
N MET A 231 -10.90 -22.27 -11.82
CA MET A 231 -12.30 -22.57 -12.20
C MET A 231 -12.58 -24.04 -12.53
N SER A 232 -11.78 -24.98 -12.00
CA SER A 232 -12.06 -26.42 -12.14
C SER A 232 -12.30 -27.05 -10.76
N PRO A 233 -13.57 -27.16 -10.33
CA PRO A 233 -13.93 -27.84 -9.09
C PRO A 233 -13.44 -29.30 -9.08
N LYS A 234 -13.58 -30.01 -10.22
CA LYS A 234 -13.12 -31.40 -10.37
C LYS A 234 -11.63 -31.56 -10.08
N ARG A 235 -10.78 -30.74 -10.72
CA ARG A 235 -9.32 -30.82 -10.52
C ARG A 235 -8.92 -30.41 -9.11
N THR A 236 -9.59 -29.40 -8.55
CA THR A 236 -9.35 -28.93 -7.18
C THR A 236 -9.68 -30.01 -6.16
N GLU A 237 -10.82 -30.70 -6.33
CA GLU A 237 -11.22 -31.79 -5.44
C GLU A 237 -10.30 -33.01 -5.56
N ALA A 238 -9.88 -33.34 -6.78
CA ALA A 238 -8.88 -34.38 -6.98
C ALA A 238 -7.53 -34.05 -6.32
N LEU A 239 -7.07 -32.80 -6.37
CA LEU A 239 -5.86 -32.37 -5.66
C LEU A 239 -6.00 -32.56 -4.14
N LYS A 240 -7.15 -32.25 -3.55
CA LYS A 240 -7.38 -32.45 -2.10
C LYS A 240 -7.20 -33.90 -1.67
N GLN A 241 -7.60 -34.87 -2.51
CA GLN A 241 -7.39 -36.29 -2.20
C GLN A 241 -5.89 -36.62 -2.06
N PHE A 242 -5.03 -36.02 -2.90
CA PHE A 242 -3.58 -36.16 -2.76
C PHE A 242 -3.03 -35.41 -1.55
N GLN A 243 -3.59 -34.24 -1.22
CA GLN A 243 -3.25 -33.48 -0.01
C GLN A 243 -3.53 -34.31 1.25
N ASP A 244 -4.73 -34.90 1.34
CA ASP A 244 -5.14 -35.77 2.44
C ASP A 244 -4.30 -37.04 2.52
N PHE A 245 -4.02 -37.67 1.39
CA PHE A 245 -3.17 -38.86 1.33
C PHE A 245 -1.77 -38.60 1.88
N LEU A 246 -1.18 -37.43 1.57
CA LEU A 246 0.12 -37.02 2.07
C LEU A 246 0.08 -36.33 3.44
N LYS A 247 -1.11 -36.15 4.02
CA LYS A 247 -1.34 -35.46 5.31
C LYS A 247 -0.74 -34.05 5.35
N ILE A 248 -0.89 -33.32 4.24
CA ILE A 248 -0.54 -31.89 4.15
C ILE A 248 -1.82 -31.04 4.19
N ASP A 249 -1.70 -29.79 4.63
CA ASP A 249 -2.85 -28.91 4.75
C ASP A 249 -3.54 -28.67 3.39
N GLN A 250 -4.88 -28.72 3.40
CA GLN A 250 -5.69 -28.51 2.21
C GLN A 250 -5.69 -27.03 1.83
N HIS A 251 -4.89 -26.71 0.84
CA HIS A 251 -4.62 -25.34 0.45
C HIS A 251 -4.87 -25.11 -1.04
N LYS A 252 -5.58 -24.03 -1.36
CA LYS A 252 -5.74 -23.56 -2.74
C LYS A 252 -4.41 -23.04 -3.28
N LEU A 253 -4.15 -23.28 -4.55
CA LEU A 253 -2.97 -22.74 -5.22
C LEU A 253 -3.12 -21.23 -5.45
N LEU A 254 -2.02 -20.50 -5.27
CA LEU A 254 -2.00 -19.05 -5.39
C LEU A 254 -1.50 -18.66 -6.77
N SER A 255 -2.24 -17.79 -7.48
CA SER A 255 -1.75 -17.21 -8.73
C SER A 255 -0.86 -16.02 -8.44
N ALA A 256 0.33 -15.98 -9.04
CA ALA A 256 1.13 -14.77 -9.08
C ALA A 256 0.37 -13.68 -9.85
N ALA A 257 0.29 -12.47 -9.30
CA ALA A 257 -0.25 -11.33 -10.03
C ALA A 257 0.81 -10.82 -11.03
N ASN A 258 0.42 -10.63 -12.29
CA ASN A 258 1.32 -10.25 -13.39
C ASN A 258 2.19 -9.01 -13.10
N THR A 259 1.73 -8.11 -12.22
CA THR A 259 2.40 -6.85 -11.88
C THR A 259 2.96 -6.82 -10.45
N ARG A 260 2.88 -7.89 -9.65
CA ARG A 260 3.33 -7.90 -8.24
C ARG A 260 4.25 -9.08 -7.95
N TRP A 261 5.54 -8.93 -8.22
CA TRP A 261 6.58 -9.94 -8.01
C TRP A 261 6.67 -10.44 -6.57
N LEU A 262 6.26 -9.62 -5.59
CA LEU A 262 6.17 -10.04 -4.19
C LEU A 262 5.09 -11.08 -3.92
N SER A 263 4.03 -11.11 -4.75
CA SER A 263 3.05 -12.22 -4.72
C SER A 263 3.62 -13.53 -5.25
N LEU A 264 4.77 -13.50 -5.94
CA LEU A 264 5.44 -14.69 -6.43
C LEU A 264 6.05 -15.50 -5.29
N GLN A 265 6.52 -14.88 -4.19
CA GLN A 265 7.01 -15.62 -3.03
C GLN A 265 5.93 -16.54 -2.49
N ALA A 266 4.74 -15.99 -2.18
CA ALA A 266 3.63 -16.79 -1.68
C ALA A 266 3.22 -17.92 -2.66
N CYS A 267 3.32 -17.69 -3.96
CA CYS A 267 3.09 -18.73 -4.97
C CYS A 267 4.17 -19.82 -4.92
N VAL A 268 5.45 -19.43 -4.88
CA VAL A 268 6.58 -20.36 -4.77
C VAL A 268 6.48 -21.19 -3.50
N ASP A 269 6.25 -20.54 -2.36
CA ASP A 269 6.11 -21.19 -1.05
C ASP A 269 4.93 -22.18 -1.06
N ARG A 270 3.79 -21.79 -1.64
CA ARG A 270 2.62 -22.68 -1.80
C ARG A 270 2.91 -23.86 -2.74
N ILE A 271 3.69 -23.67 -3.81
CA ILE A 271 4.09 -24.77 -4.71
C ILE A 271 5.07 -25.71 -3.99
N LEU A 272 6.00 -25.19 -3.20
CA LEU A 272 6.96 -25.99 -2.43
C LEU A 272 6.25 -26.80 -1.33
N GLU A 273 5.31 -26.18 -0.63
CA GLU A 273 4.46 -26.82 0.38
C GLU A 273 3.66 -27.98 -0.22
N GLN A 274 3.12 -27.78 -1.42
CA GLN A 274 2.25 -28.73 -2.11
C GLN A 274 2.99 -29.61 -3.12
N TYR A 275 4.33 -29.58 -3.13
CA TYR A 275 5.14 -30.07 -4.24
C TYR A 275 4.93 -31.56 -4.53
N ASP A 276 4.93 -32.37 -3.48
CA ASP A 276 4.82 -33.82 -3.63
C ASP A 276 3.37 -34.24 -4.01
N ALA A 277 2.35 -33.54 -3.49
CA ALA A 277 0.96 -33.73 -3.91
C ALA A 277 0.76 -33.37 -5.38
N LEU A 278 1.32 -32.23 -5.82
CA LEU A 278 1.29 -31.80 -7.22
C LEU A 278 2.00 -32.81 -8.13
N LYS A 279 3.15 -33.33 -7.71
CA LYS A 279 3.90 -34.33 -8.47
C LYS A 279 3.10 -35.62 -8.67
N LEU A 280 2.45 -36.13 -7.62
CA LEU A 280 1.58 -37.30 -7.71
C LEU A 280 0.36 -37.03 -8.60
N PHE A 281 -0.30 -35.89 -8.39
CA PHE A 281 -1.45 -35.47 -9.19
C PHE A 281 -1.10 -35.41 -10.69
N PHE A 282 -0.03 -34.71 -11.05
CA PHE A 282 0.36 -34.56 -12.46
C PHE A 282 0.89 -35.86 -13.08
N THR A 283 1.40 -36.79 -12.27
CA THR A 283 1.73 -38.14 -12.75
C THR A 283 0.46 -38.87 -13.23
N GLY A 284 -0.62 -38.81 -12.46
CA GLY A 284 -1.93 -39.33 -12.88
C GLY A 284 -2.52 -38.54 -14.05
N ALA A 285 -2.43 -37.21 -14.02
CA ALA A 285 -2.99 -36.36 -15.07
C ALA A 285 -2.33 -36.58 -16.43
N VAL A 286 -1.02 -36.82 -16.50
CA VAL A 286 -0.31 -37.17 -17.75
C VAL A 286 -0.73 -38.54 -18.27
N PHE A 287 -0.97 -39.51 -17.37
CA PHE A 287 -1.45 -40.83 -17.76
C PHE A 287 -2.87 -40.78 -18.36
N GLU A 288 -3.75 -39.95 -17.79
CA GLU A 288 -5.11 -39.75 -18.31
C GLU A 288 -5.16 -38.87 -19.58
N ASP A 289 -4.34 -37.82 -19.62
CA ASP A 289 -4.27 -36.82 -20.70
C ASP A 289 -2.82 -36.39 -20.93
N PRO A 290 -2.12 -36.97 -21.93
CA PRO A 290 -0.74 -36.66 -22.28
C PRO A 290 -0.65 -35.38 -23.11
N SER A 291 -1.29 -34.31 -22.63
CA SER A 291 -1.19 -33.00 -23.25
C SER A 291 0.18 -32.39 -22.94
N ASN A 292 0.72 -31.64 -23.90
CA ASN A 292 2.02 -30.95 -23.75
C ASN A 292 2.09 -30.08 -22.48
N THR A 293 0.95 -29.56 -22.00
CA THR A 293 0.88 -28.78 -20.76
C THR A 293 1.10 -29.66 -19.53
N ASN A 294 0.42 -30.80 -19.43
CA ASN A 294 0.58 -31.74 -18.31
C ASN A 294 2.00 -32.31 -18.27
N ASP A 295 2.51 -32.71 -19.44
CA ASP A 295 3.88 -33.23 -19.58
C ASP A 295 4.93 -32.20 -19.18
N SER A 296 4.79 -30.95 -19.65
CA SER A 296 5.73 -29.88 -19.31
C SER A 296 5.75 -29.55 -17.82
N ILE A 297 4.58 -29.52 -17.17
CA ILE A 297 4.47 -29.30 -15.72
C ILE A 297 5.11 -30.48 -14.97
N LEU A 298 4.76 -31.72 -15.32
CA LEU A 298 5.30 -32.91 -14.65
C LEU A 298 6.82 -33.02 -14.83
N ASN A 299 7.34 -32.81 -16.03
CA ASN A 299 8.78 -32.78 -16.30
C ASN A 299 9.49 -31.71 -15.46
N SER A 300 8.87 -30.55 -15.30
CA SER A 300 9.41 -29.48 -14.45
C SER A 300 9.41 -29.85 -12.97
N LEU A 301 8.37 -30.52 -12.46
CA LEU A 301 8.26 -31.04 -11.09
C LEU A 301 9.18 -32.26 -10.83
N ASN A 302 9.53 -33.01 -11.88
CA ASN A 302 10.46 -34.14 -11.78
C ASN A 302 11.92 -33.70 -11.75
N ASN A 303 12.24 -32.51 -12.25
CA ASN A 303 13.60 -32.00 -12.24
C ASN A 303 14.01 -31.50 -10.84
N PRO A 304 14.98 -32.15 -10.17
CA PRO A 304 15.38 -31.78 -8.81
C PRO A 304 16.09 -30.42 -8.74
N PHE A 305 16.75 -29.97 -9.82
CA PHE A 305 17.32 -28.62 -9.88
C PHE A 305 16.25 -27.54 -9.89
N ASN A 306 15.07 -27.79 -10.49
CA ASN A 306 13.95 -26.86 -10.40
C ASN A 306 13.44 -26.75 -8.96
N LYS A 307 13.35 -27.88 -8.22
CA LYS A 307 12.99 -27.86 -6.79
C LYS A 307 14.01 -27.05 -5.99
N ALA A 308 15.31 -27.27 -6.21
CA ALA A 308 16.37 -26.49 -5.56
C ALA A 308 16.29 -24.99 -5.90
N LEU A 309 16.00 -24.63 -7.15
CA LEU A 309 15.86 -23.23 -7.57
C LEU A 309 14.60 -22.57 -7.02
N LEU A 310 13.50 -23.31 -6.83
CA LEU A 310 12.32 -22.78 -6.14
C LEU A 310 12.62 -22.49 -4.66
N HIS A 311 13.36 -23.36 -3.97
CA HIS A 311 13.82 -23.07 -2.60
C HIS A 311 14.77 -21.85 -2.57
N PHE A 312 15.67 -21.72 -3.55
CA PHE A 312 16.49 -20.52 -3.71
C PHE A 312 15.62 -19.27 -3.89
N MET A 313 14.60 -19.33 -4.76
CA MET A 313 13.64 -18.24 -4.98
C MET A 313 12.90 -17.86 -3.70
N SER A 314 12.42 -18.84 -2.93
CA SER A 314 11.77 -18.63 -1.63
C SER A 314 12.67 -17.85 -0.68
N TYR A 315 13.95 -18.26 -0.54
CA TYR A 315 14.93 -17.57 0.29
C TYR A 315 15.22 -16.14 -0.16
N VAL A 316 15.51 -15.91 -1.44
CA VAL A 316 15.88 -14.55 -1.90
C VAL A 316 14.67 -13.60 -1.92
N PHE A 317 13.47 -14.12 -2.16
CA PHE A 317 12.25 -13.32 -2.11
C PHE A 317 11.81 -13.02 -0.68
N SER A 318 12.10 -13.87 0.30
CA SER A 318 11.80 -13.52 1.70
C SER A 318 12.56 -12.27 2.14
N ILE A 319 13.84 -12.14 1.76
CA ILE A 319 14.66 -10.95 2.04
C ILE A 319 14.01 -9.67 1.49
N THR A 320 13.53 -9.73 0.24
CA THR A 320 12.91 -8.56 -0.39
C THR A 320 11.49 -8.32 0.14
N ASN A 321 10.75 -9.35 0.51
CA ASN A 321 9.42 -9.22 1.07
C ASN A 321 9.42 -8.70 2.51
N ASP A 322 10.42 -9.05 3.32
CA ASP A 322 10.63 -8.48 4.66
C ASP A 322 10.82 -6.96 4.58
N PHE A 323 11.64 -6.51 3.63
CA PHE A 323 11.82 -5.09 3.35
C PHE A 323 10.49 -4.42 2.98
N ASN A 324 9.71 -5.03 2.08
CA ASN A 324 8.44 -4.47 1.65
C ASN A 324 7.41 -4.41 2.77
N THR A 325 7.29 -5.48 3.56
CA THR A 325 6.36 -5.57 4.68
C THR A 325 6.66 -4.48 5.71
N PHE A 326 7.94 -4.17 5.95
CA PHE A 326 8.35 -3.08 6.83
C PHE A 326 7.90 -1.70 6.31
N PHE A 327 8.17 -1.39 5.04
CA PHE A 327 7.80 -0.09 4.43
C PHE A 327 6.33 0.02 4.00
N GLN A 328 5.53 -1.03 4.19
CA GLN A 328 4.07 -1.04 4.04
C GLN A 328 3.34 -0.77 5.37
N THR A 329 4.07 -0.65 6.48
CA THR A 329 3.46 -0.25 7.75
C THR A 329 3.04 1.22 7.73
N LYS A 330 2.03 1.58 8.53
CA LYS A 330 1.55 2.97 8.68
C LYS A 330 2.47 3.86 9.53
N SER A 331 3.58 3.32 10.05
CA SER A 331 4.50 4.05 10.91
C SER A 331 5.49 4.86 10.05
N PRO A 332 5.84 6.10 10.46
CA PRO A 332 6.75 6.97 9.71
C PRO A 332 8.20 6.49 9.81
N GLN A 333 8.56 5.53 8.96
CA GLN A 333 9.84 4.81 9.03
C GLN A 333 10.84 5.19 7.93
N LEU A 334 10.59 6.25 7.15
CA LEU A 334 11.44 6.61 6.02
C LEU A 334 12.91 6.85 6.43
N PHE A 335 13.15 7.41 7.62
CA PHE A 335 14.50 7.64 8.15
C PHE A 335 15.36 6.37 8.26
N ILE A 336 14.72 5.20 8.39
CA ILE A 336 15.37 3.89 8.51
C ILE A 336 15.78 3.31 7.14
N LEU A 337 15.25 3.85 6.03
CA LEU A 337 15.49 3.36 4.67
C LEU A 337 16.97 3.12 4.32
N PRO A 338 17.92 4.05 4.58
CA PRO A 338 19.33 3.81 4.27
C PRO A 338 19.90 2.60 5.02
N VAL A 339 19.49 2.40 6.28
CA VAL A 339 19.94 1.28 7.12
C VAL A 339 19.42 -0.04 6.58
N MET A 340 18.14 -0.09 6.18
CA MET A 340 17.50 -1.30 5.64
C MET A 340 18.07 -1.67 4.27
N VAL A 341 18.27 -0.70 3.37
CA VAL A 341 18.93 -0.93 2.07
C VAL A 341 20.34 -1.46 2.27
N ARG A 342 21.10 -0.88 3.20
CA ARG A 342 22.45 -1.36 3.55
C ARG A 342 22.43 -2.79 4.07
N LYS A 343 21.54 -3.11 5.01
CA LYS A 343 21.39 -4.46 5.58
C LYS A 343 21.09 -5.49 4.48
N MET A 344 20.16 -5.16 3.58
CA MET A 344 19.78 -6.02 2.47
C MET A 344 20.93 -6.20 1.46
N LEU A 345 21.62 -5.12 1.07
CA LEU A 345 22.82 -5.21 0.21
C LEU A 345 23.90 -6.09 0.84
N ASN A 346 24.22 -5.89 2.12
CA ASN A 346 25.17 -6.73 2.84
C ASN A 346 24.76 -8.20 2.82
N THR A 347 23.47 -8.48 3.05
CA THR A 347 22.94 -9.86 3.03
C THR A 347 23.15 -10.50 1.66
N PHE A 348 22.83 -9.82 0.56
CA PHE A 348 23.07 -10.35 -0.78
C PHE A 348 24.55 -10.48 -1.09
N LEU A 349 25.36 -9.47 -0.81
CA LEU A 349 26.80 -9.47 -1.08
C LEU A 349 27.52 -10.62 -0.35
N CYS A 350 27.20 -10.86 0.93
CA CYS A 350 27.77 -11.98 1.69
C CYS A 350 27.49 -13.35 1.09
N ASN A 351 26.43 -13.51 0.29
CA ASN A 351 26.07 -14.80 -0.27
C ASN A 351 26.94 -15.22 -1.45
N PHE A 352 27.62 -14.29 -2.13
CA PHE A 352 28.39 -14.60 -3.34
C PHE A 352 29.70 -13.85 -3.53
N VAL A 353 30.03 -12.85 -2.69
CA VAL A 353 31.27 -12.07 -2.77
C VAL A 353 32.25 -12.52 -1.68
N LYS A 354 33.54 -12.59 -2.01
CA LYS A 354 34.62 -12.94 -1.07
C LYS A 354 34.72 -11.91 0.05
N LYS A 355 34.91 -12.39 1.28
CA LYS A 355 34.99 -11.57 2.50
C LYS A 355 36.05 -10.48 2.45
N GLU A 356 37.19 -10.72 1.79
CA GLU A 356 38.27 -9.72 1.64
C GLU A 356 37.86 -8.47 0.86
N HIS A 357 36.83 -8.57 0.02
CA HIS A 357 36.23 -7.45 -0.71
C HIS A 357 34.99 -6.86 0.00
N LEU A 358 34.62 -7.41 1.17
CA LEU A 358 33.46 -6.97 1.95
C LEU A 358 33.92 -6.34 3.25
N ASN A 359 33.71 -5.03 3.37
CA ASN A 359 33.70 -4.38 4.67
C ASN A 359 32.24 -4.19 5.11
N LEU A 360 31.75 -5.07 5.99
CA LEU A 360 30.35 -5.04 6.46
C LEU A 360 30.01 -3.84 7.34
N SER A 361 31.03 -3.17 7.87
CA SER A 361 30.88 -1.89 8.58
C SER A 361 30.78 -0.69 7.64
N SER A 362 31.01 -0.89 6.34
CA SER A 362 30.93 0.16 5.33
C SER A 362 29.58 0.86 5.32
N ASP A 363 29.62 2.15 5.00
CA ASP A 363 28.45 2.93 4.70
C ASP A 363 27.80 2.50 3.36
N LEU A 364 26.56 2.93 3.15
CA LEU A 364 25.81 2.60 1.93
C LEU A 364 26.54 3.06 0.67
N LYS A 365 27.26 4.18 0.74
CA LYS A 365 28.03 4.75 -0.38
C LYS A 365 29.13 3.80 -0.84
N SER A 366 29.90 3.25 0.09
CA SER A 366 30.97 2.29 -0.23
C SER A 366 30.40 1.00 -0.81
N LEU A 367 29.29 0.49 -0.25
CA LEU A 367 28.63 -0.71 -0.80
C LEU A 367 28.11 -0.50 -2.23
N LYS A 368 27.67 0.72 -2.57
CA LYS A 368 27.25 1.09 -3.94
C LYS A 368 28.40 1.16 -4.94
N GLN A 369 29.65 1.28 -4.49
CA GLN A 369 30.83 1.37 -5.34
C GLN A 369 31.46 0.00 -5.64
N ILE A 370 31.02 -1.06 -4.96
CA ILE A 370 31.49 -2.42 -5.22
C ILE A 370 31.01 -2.83 -6.61
N ASP A 371 31.95 -3.02 -7.53
CA ASP A 371 31.68 -3.56 -8.85
C ASP A 371 31.49 -5.07 -8.80
N VAL A 372 30.23 -5.48 -8.64
CA VAL A 372 29.84 -6.90 -8.54
C VAL A 372 29.87 -7.64 -9.87
N THR A 373 30.20 -6.98 -10.99
CA THR A 373 30.32 -7.66 -12.30
C THR A 373 31.63 -8.43 -12.43
N LYS A 374 32.63 -8.05 -11.63
CA LYS A 374 33.96 -8.64 -11.58
C LYS A 374 33.93 -10.05 -11.02
N THR A 375 34.24 -11.04 -11.84
CA THR A 375 34.24 -12.45 -11.42
C THR A 375 35.32 -12.77 -10.39
N GLU A 376 36.40 -11.98 -10.35
CA GLU A 376 37.53 -12.18 -9.43
C GLU A 376 37.14 -12.00 -7.96
N ILE A 377 36.10 -11.20 -7.67
CA ILE A 377 35.63 -10.98 -6.30
C ILE A 377 34.57 -12.02 -5.87
N HIS A 378 34.10 -12.87 -6.79
CA HIS A 378 33.04 -13.85 -6.51
C HIS A 378 33.59 -15.07 -5.78
N LEU A 379 32.74 -15.68 -4.96
CA LEU A 379 32.98 -16.97 -4.35
C LEU A 379 32.96 -18.08 -5.41
N ASN A 380 33.76 -19.11 -5.17
CA ASN A 380 33.68 -20.38 -5.88
C ASN A 380 32.29 -21.00 -5.66
N ASN A 381 31.82 -21.82 -6.62
CA ASN A 381 30.47 -22.40 -6.61
C ASN A 381 30.10 -23.03 -5.26
N ASP A 382 30.99 -23.83 -4.67
CA ASP A 382 30.72 -24.52 -3.40
C ASP A 382 30.52 -23.61 -2.19
N HIS A 383 30.96 -22.35 -2.28
CA HIS A 383 30.88 -21.36 -1.20
C HIS A 383 29.75 -20.36 -1.42
N ILE A 384 29.03 -20.40 -2.55
CA ILE A 384 27.86 -19.55 -2.76
C ILE A 384 26.72 -20.02 -1.86
N TYR A 385 26.19 -19.10 -1.05
CA TYR A 385 25.04 -19.38 -0.21
C TYR A 385 23.74 -19.28 -1.02
N VAL A 386 22.94 -20.34 -1.00
CA VAL A 386 21.71 -20.46 -1.82
C VAL A 386 20.45 -20.74 -0.98
N GLY A 387 20.55 -20.61 0.35
CA GLY A 387 19.50 -21.03 1.28
C GLY A 387 19.68 -22.49 1.72
N MET A 388 19.18 -22.82 2.92
CA MET A 388 19.43 -24.12 3.57
C MET A 388 18.80 -25.28 2.80
N GLU A 389 17.55 -25.13 2.38
CA GLU A 389 16.76 -26.16 1.70
C GLU A 389 17.30 -26.44 0.29
N ALA A 390 17.66 -25.38 -0.45
CA ALA A 390 18.30 -25.52 -1.75
C ALA A 390 19.67 -26.20 -1.62
N HIS A 391 20.46 -25.83 -0.59
CA HIS A 391 21.74 -26.44 -0.31
C HIS A 391 21.61 -27.95 0.00
N ALA A 392 20.67 -28.34 0.86
CA ALA A 392 20.43 -29.74 1.20
C ALA A 392 20.07 -30.60 -0.03
N ILE A 393 19.28 -30.07 -0.95
CA ILE A 393 18.97 -30.74 -2.21
C ILE A 393 20.24 -30.87 -3.08
N LEU A 394 21.04 -29.81 -3.18
CA LEU A 394 22.26 -29.82 -3.98
C LEU A 394 23.33 -30.77 -3.45
N GLU A 395 23.50 -30.92 -2.13
CA GLU A 395 24.42 -31.90 -1.56
C GLU A 395 24.09 -33.32 -2.06
N GLY A 396 22.81 -33.66 -2.11
CA GLY A 396 22.34 -34.91 -2.71
C GLY A 396 22.59 -35.03 -4.22
N LEU A 397 22.52 -33.91 -4.95
CA LEU A 397 22.72 -33.88 -6.41
C LEU A 397 24.20 -33.90 -6.83
N LYS A 398 25.11 -33.30 -6.06
CA LYS A 398 26.55 -33.27 -6.37
C LYS A 398 27.16 -34.65 -6.57
N THR A 399 26.59 -35.68 -5.93
CA THR A 399 27.05 -37.07 -6.05
C THR A 399 26.36 -37.86 -7.16
N LYS A 400 25.23 -37.37 -7.69
CA LYS A 400 24.34 -38.13 -8.58
C LYS A 400 24.12 -37.51 -9.96
N ALA A 401 24.31 -36.20 -10.09
CA ALA A 401 24.03 -35.44 -11.30
C ALA A 401 25.33 -35.01 -12.01
N PRO A 402 25.28 -34.72 -13.33
CA PRO A 402 26.43 -34.19 -14.06
C PRO A 402 26.92 -32.87 -13.45
N ILE A 403 28.24 -32.72 -13.37
CA ILE A 403 28.88 -31.53 -12.79
C ILE A 403 28.50 -30.25 -13.55
N GLU A 404 28.24 -30.35 -14.85
CA GLU A 404 27.79 -29.25 -15.70
C GLU A 404 26.42 -28.70 -15.26
N GLU A 405 25.50 -29.55 -14.81
CA GLU A 405 24.18 -29.12 -14.35
C GLU A 405 24.26 -28.44 -12.98
N VAL A 406 25.10 -28.96 -12.09
CA VAL A 406 25.41 -28.32 -10.80
C VAL A 406 26.05 -26.94 -11.03
N ASN A 407 26.98 -26.84 -11.97
CA ASN A 407 27.61 -25.56 -12.33
C ASN A 407 26.61 -24.58 -12.95
N LYS A 408 25.67 -25.05 -13.78
CA LYS A 408 24.58 -24.22 -14.33
C LYS A 408 23.69 -23.68 -13.22
N PHE A 409 23.33 -24.50 -12.23
CA PHE A 409 22.57 -24.05 -11.07
C PHE A 409 23.26 -22.89 -10.35
N TYR A 410 24.55 -23.06 -10.00
CA TYR A 410 25.30 -22.01 -9.31
C TYR A 410 25.49 -20.76 -10.17
N ALA A 411 25.63 -20.91 -11.49
CA ALA A 411 25.67 -19.80 -12.42
C ALA A 411 24.36 -18.99 -12.38
N SER A 412 23.19 -19.64 -12.43
CA SER A 412 21.90 -18.95 -12.32
C SER A 412 21.73 -18.21 -10.98
N CYS A 413 22.12 -18.83 -9.85
CA CYS A 413 22.08 -18.16 -8.54
C CYS A 413 23.02 -16.96 -8.49
N ARG A 414 24.25 -17.08 -9.03
CA ARG A 414 25.23 -15.99 -9.10
C ARG A 414 24.70 -14.85 -9.97
N GLU A 415 24.18 -15.13 -11.15
CA GLU A 415 23.62 -14.13 -12.05
C GLU A 415 22.44 -13.39 -11.41
N PHE A 416 21.58 -14.10 -10.68
CA PHE A 416 20.52 -13.49 -9.88
C PHE A 416 21.09 -12.51 -8.84
N TYR A 417 22.09 -12.93 -8.05
CA TYR A 417 22.68 -12.07 -7.02
C TYR A 417 23.40 -10.85 -7.59
N VAL A 418 24.13 -11.02 -8.69
CA VAL A 418 24.79 -9.90 -9.39
C VAL A 418 23.73 -8.92 -9.87
N GLU A 419 22.68 -9.40 -10.55
CA GLU A 419 21.63 -8.52 -11.08
C GLU A 419 20.84 -7.81 -9.98
N ILE A 420 20.45 -8.49 -8.89
CA ILE A 420 19.70 -7.84 -7.81
C ILE A 420 20.53 -6.76 -7.12
N VAL A 421 21.81 -7.00 -6.86
CA VAL A 421 22.70 -6.00 -6.26
C VAL A 421 22.87 -4.81 -7.20
N LEU A 422 23.14 -5.02 -8.48
CA LEU A 422 23.27 -3.94 -9.46
C LEU A 422 21.99 -3.09 -9.53
N GLN A 423 20.82 -3.73 -9.53
CA GLN A 423 19.54 -3.03 -9.58
C GLN A 423 19.30 -2.22 -8.30
N ILE A 424 19.63 -2.75 -7.12
CA ILE A 424 19.52 -2.01 -5.85
C ILE A 424 20.50 -0.82 -5.84
N GLN A 425 21.77 -1.04 -6.20
CA GLN A 425 22.80 0.01 -6.27
C GLN A 425 22.40 1.15 -7.23
N LYS A 426 21.82 0.80 -8.38
CA LYS A 426 21.36 1.76 -9.39
C LYS A 426 20.16 2.58 -8.93
N ARG A 427 19.22 1.94 -8.22
CA ARG A 427 17.88 2.51 -7.92
C ARG A 427 17.85 3.32 -6.63
N PHE A 428 18.60 2.91 -5.61
CA PHE A 428 18.62 3.60 -4.31
C PHE A 428 19.67 4.71 -4.31
N ASP A 429 19.40 5.79 -5.05
CA ASP A 429 20.19 7.02 -5.01
C ASP A 429 19.68 8.00 -3.95
N LEU A 430 19.84 7.57 -2.70
CA LEU A 430 19.32 8.29 -1.54
C LEU A 430 20.05 9.63 -1.36
N ASN A 431 19.28 10.71 -1.20
CA ASN A 431 19.82 12.03 -0.90
C ASN A 431 20.37 12.08 0.53
N GLU A 432 21.70 11.98 0.67
CA GLU A 432 22.39 11.93 1.96
C GLU A 432 21.96 13.06 2.92
N LYS A 433 21.79 14.29 2.41
CA LYS A 433 21.38 15.44 3.23
C LYS A 433 19.96 15.30 3.75
N LEU A 434 19.03 14.85 2.90
CA LEU A 434 17.64 14.66 3.31
C LEU A 434 17.52 13.55 4.36
N PHE A 435 18.15 12.39 4.13
CA PHE A 435 18.09 11.28 5.08
C PHE A 435 18.82 11.58 6.38
N ASP A 436 19.86 12.42 6.34
CA ASP A 436 20.45 12.93 7.56
C ASP A 436 19.48 13.84 8.33
N ILE A 437 18.69 14.68 7.66
CA ILE A 437 17.63 15.46 8.31
C ILE A 437 16.51 14.55 8.84
N LEU A 438 16.08 13.52 8.12
CA LEU A 438 15.00 12.64 8.60
C LEU A 438 15.35 11.89 9.89
N LYS A 439 16.64 11.73 10.21
CA LYS A 439 17.11 11.12 11.46
C LYS A 439 16.65 11.84 12.73
N TYR A 440 16.25 13.12 12.68
CA TYR A 440 15.72 13.82 13.86
C TYR A 440 14.53 13.10 14.50
N VAL A 441 13.76 12.34 13.70
CA VAL A 441 12.60 11.62 14.24
C VAL A 441 12.98 10.33 14.98
N ASP A 442 14.22 9.85 14.84
CA ASP A 442 14.70 8.66 15.55
C ASP A 442 14.85 8.97 17.05
N PRO A 443 14.13 8.28 17.95
CA PRO A 443 14.26 8.50 19.39
C PRO A 443 15.69 8.34 19.89
N LYS A 444 16.49 7.45 19.31
CA LYS A 444 17.90 7.28 19.68
C LYS A 444 18.71 8.55 19.43
N ILE A 445 18.51 9.16 18.27
CA ILE A 445 19.23 10.37 17.84
C ILE A 445 18.73 11.58 18.64
N ALA A 446 17.42 11.65 18.87
CA ALA A 446 16.79 12.70 19.66
C ALA A 446 17.22 12.70 21.12
N ARG A 447 17.24 11.53 21.77
CA ARG A 447 17.63 11.39 23.17
C ARG A 447 19.12 11.62 23.41
N ASN A 448 19.97 11.15 22.50
CA ASN A 448 21.42 11.35 22.62
C ASN A 448 21.87 12.75 22.21
N LEU A 449 20.99 13.57 21.62
CA LEU A 449 21.34 14.84 20.99
C LEU A 449 22.56 14.70 20.04
N GLU A 450 22.59 13.61 19.28
CA GLU A 450 23.61 13.43 18.22
C GLU A 450 23.59 14.60 17.24
N LYS A 451 22.42 15.23 17.12
CA LYS A 451 22.24 16.54 16.50
C LYS A 451 21.92 17.60 17.56
N GLN A 452 22.75 18.62 17.64
CA GLN A 452 22.68 19.65 18.70
C GLN A 452 21.66 20.76 18.42
N SER A 453 21.28 20.96 17.16
CA SER A 453 20.39 22.05 16.75
C SER A 453 19.60 21.65 15.51
N VAL A 454 18.30 21.99 15.48
CA VAL A 454 17.39 21.73 14.35
C VAL A 454 17.56 22.72 13.18
N LYS A 455 18.63 23.53 13.19
CA LYS A 455 18.88 24.56 12.17
C LYS A 455 18.91 24.02 10.74
N ASP A 456 19.50 22.85 10.52
CA ASP A 456 19.55 22.19 9.21
C ASP A 456 18.15 21.84 8.67
N VAL A 457 17.18 21.58 9.56
CA VAL A 457 15.78 21.38 9.20
C VAL A 457 15.18 22.67 8.64
N PHE A 458 15.41 23.81 9.29
CA PHE A 458 14.95 25.12 8.82
C PHE A 458 15.63 25.56 7.52
N ASP A 459 16.92 25.24 7.35
CA ASP A 459 17.65 25.53 6.11
C ASP A 459 17.06 24.73 4.93
N LYS A 460 16.56 23.51 5.18
CA LYS A 460 15.89 22.67 4.17
C LYS A 460 14.43 23.05 3.93
N PHE A 461 13.68 23.36 4.99
CA PHE A 461 12.26 23.66 4.99
C PHE A 461 12.03 25.10 5.47
N ASN A 462 12.45 26.07 4.65
CA ASN A 462 12.43 27.49 5.02
C ASN A 462 11.03 28.02 5.39
N PHE A 463 9.96 27.43 4.86
CA PHE A 463 8.58 27.80 5.17
C PHE A 463 8.22 27.61 6.65
N LEU A 464 8.94 26.74 7.38
CA LEU A 464 8.76 26.53 8.83
C LEU A 464 9.01 27.80 9.64
N THR A 465 9.86 28.70 9.15
CA THR A 465 10.17 29.98 9.83
C THR A 465 8.95 30.90 9.95
N THR A 466 7.92 30.70 9.13
CA THR A 466 6.66 31.46 9.20
C THR A 466 5.64 30.81 10.13
N LYS A 467 5.86 29.56 10.56
CA LYS A 467 4.91 28.75 11.33
C LYS A 467 5.32 28.57 12.80
N CYS A 468 6.59 28.67 13.11
CA CYS A 468 7.09 28.56 14.49
C CYS A 468 8.34 29.42 14.71
N ASN A 469 8.66 29.70 15.97
CA ASN A 469 9.89 30.41 16.32
C ASN A 469 11.08 29.45 16.31
N MET A 470 12.05 29.70 15.44
CA MET A 470 13.24 28.85 15.26
C MET A 470 14.03 28.64 16.55
N GLN A 471 14.26 29.70 17.34
CA GLN A 471 15.04 29.61 18.57
C GLN A 471 14.29 28.84 19.67
N LYS A 472 12.96 29.01 19.75
CA LYS A 472 12.13 28.23 20.67
C LYS A 472 12.12 26.74 20.29
N ALA A 473 11.91 26.42 19.01
CA ALA A 473 11.98 25.04 18.51
C ALA A 473 13.33 24.38 18.83
N ASP A 474 14.44 25.12 18.67
CA ASP A 474 15.78 24.65 18.97
C ASP A 474 16.03 24.41 20.47
N ASN A 475 15.45 25.24 21.33
CA ASN A 475 15.48 25.03 22.78
C ASN A 475 14.61 23.83 23.19
N GLU A 476 13.40 23.73 22.65
CA GLU A 476 12.49 22.61 22.83
C GLU A 476 13.12 21.28 22.41
N TRP A 477 13.87 21.26 21.29
CA TRP A 477 14.64 20.09 20.83
C TRP A 477 15.67 19.59 21.85
N ARG A 478 16.38 20.48 22.54
CA ARG A 478 17.31 20.09 23.60
C ARG A 478 16.57 19.64 24.86
N ASN A 479 15.49 20.33 25.20
CA ASN A 479 14.70 20.06 26.40
C ASN A 479 14.00 18.69 26.34
N GLN A 480 13.58 18.21 25.16
CA GLN A 480 12.95 16.88 25.06
C GLN A 480 13.92 15.74 25.45
N ALA A 481 15.21 15.90 25.23
CA ALA A 481 16.20 14.90 25.64
C ALA A 481 16.33 14.76 27.17
N LEU A 482 15.78 15.71 27.94
CA LEU A 482 15.83 15.73 29.40
C LEU A 482 14.55 15.20 30.06
N ILE A 483 13.55 14.80 29.25
CA ILE A 483 12.30 14.23 29.78
C ILE A 483 12.60 12.93 30.54
N ASP A 484 11.97 12.78 31.71
CA ASP A 484 12.07 11.60 32.56
C ASP A 484 11.42 10.36 31.92
N LEU A 485 12.05 9.20 32.07
CA LEU A 485 11.60 7.91 31.54
C LEU A 485 10.17 7.55 31.95
N LYS A 486 9.74 7.95 33.15
CA LYS A 486 8.39 7.70 33.68
C LYS A 486 7.30 8.27 32.79
N HIS A 487 7.56 9.41 32.13
CA HIS A 487 6.61 10.01 31.19
C HIS A 487 6.34 9.09 29.99
N PHE A 488 7.36 8.32 29.60
CA PHE A 488 7.25 7.37 28.51
C PHE A 488 6.73 5.99 28.96
N GLY A 489 6.55 5.77 30.27
CA GLY A 489 6.12 4.48 30.81
C GLY A 489 7.12 3.36 30.56
N VAL A 490 8.42 3.68 30.57
CA VAL A 490 9.52 2.72 30.37
C VAL A 490 10.48 2.78 31.56
N GLU A 491 11.18 1.68 31.81
CA GLU A 491 12.11 1.58 32.96
C GLU A 491 13.56 1.86 32.56
N SER A 492 13.89 1.76 31.28
CA SER A 492 15.24 1.95 30.76
C SER A 492 15.31 2.91 29.58
N GLU A 493 16.43 3.61 29.46
CA GLU A 493 16.71 4.48 28.29
C GLU A 493 16.84 3.65 27.00
N GLU A 494 17.22 2.38 27.09
CA GLU A 494 17.31 1.49 25.93
C GLU A 494 15.93 1.13 25.37
N GLU A 495 14.93 0.88 26.23
CA GLU A 495 13.53 0.73 25.80
C GLU A 495 13.01 2.00 25.11
N LEU A 496 13.35 3.17 25.66
CA LEU A 496 12.95 4.45 25.07
C LEU A 496 13.54 4.65 23.68
N LYS A 497 14.83 4.35 23.51
CA LYS A 497 15.56 4.49 22.25
C LYS A 497 15.07 3.53 21.17
N ASN A 498 14.51 2.39 21.55
CA ASN A 498 13.94 1.40 20.63
C ASN A 498 12.42 1.58 20.41
N MET A 499 11.81 2.60 21.03
CA MET A 499 10.40 2.93 20.83
C MET A 499 10.13 3.36 19.38
N PRO A 500 8.99 2.98 18.77
CA PRO A 500 8.59 3.52 17.47
C PRO A 500 8.53 5.06 17.47
N ALA A 501 9.05 5.69 16.42
CA ALA A 501 9.18 7.14 16.34
C ALA A 501 7.85 7.88 16.52
N ASP A 502 6.77 7.39 15.91
CA ASP A 502 5.42 7.96 16.06
C ASP A 502 4.94 7.91 17.51
N ILE A 503 5.17 6.80 18.22
CA ILE A 503 4.77 6.67 19.63
C ILE A 503 5.60 7.60 20.51
N TYR A 504 6.91 7.65 20.29
CA TYR A 504 7.81 8.54 21.01
C TYR A 504 7.39 10.00 20.88
N TRP A 505 7.25 10.48 19.64
CA TRP A 505 6.89 11.87 19.39
C TRP A 505 5.46 12.20 19.80
N ASN A 506 4.53 11.25 19.71
CA ASN A 506 3.19 11.43 20.28
C ASN A 506 3.25 11.75 21.78
N LYS A 507 4.06 11.00 22.56
CA LYS A 507 4.23 11.25 24.00
C LYS A 507 4.93 12.57 24.31
N VAL A 508 5.93 12.96 23.52
CA VAL A 508 6.63 14.25 23.68
C VAL A 508 5.70 15.42 23.38
N LEU A 509 5.07 15.41 22.19
CA LEU A 509 4.28 16.53 21.68
C LEU A 509 2.91 16.67 22.35
N SER A 510 2.48 15.66 23.11
CA SER A 510 1.24 15.71 23.93
C SER A 510 1.46 16.36 25.30
N MET A 511 2.69 16.70 25.68
CA MET A 511 2.96 17.27 27.00
C MET A 511 2.40 18.66 27.16
N LYS A 512 1.83 18.89 28.34
CA LYS A 512 1.24 20.17 28.73
C LYS A 512 1.88 20.69 30.01
N ASP A 513 2.01 22.00 30.09
CA ASP A 513 2.36 22.68 31.32
C ASP A 513 1.19 22.67 32.32
N TYR A 514 1.41 23.23 33.50
CA TYR A 514 0.41 23.32 34.56
C TYR A 514 -0.78 24.23 34.21
N HIS A 515 -0.67 25.03 33.14
CA HIS A 515 -1.76 25.84 32.60
C HIS A 515 -2.53 25.12 31.47
N GLY A 516 -2.11 23.92 31.09
CA GLY A 516 -2.71 23.14 30.02
C GLY A 516 -2.22 23.50 28.60
N ASN A 517 -1.21 24.35 28.47
CA ASN A 517 -0.59 24.70 27.19
C ASN A 517 0.42 23.64 26.76
N PHE A 518 0.55 23.39 25.46
CA PHE A 518 1.55 22.45 24.96
C PHE A 518 2.97 22.98 25.17
N ILE A 519 3.84 22.15 25.75
CA ILE A 519 5.23 22.54 26.08
C ILE A 519 6.10 22.63 24.81
N TYR A 520 5.82 21.78 23.82
CA TYR A 520 6.64 21.58 22.62
C TYR A 520 5.94 22.07 21.34
N GLU A 521 5.22 23.19 21.42
CA GLU A 521 4.41 23.71 20.31
C GLU A 521 5.23 24.06 19.05
N ASN A 522 6.47 24.56 19.21
CA ASN A 522 7.31 24.96 18.08
C ASN A 522 8.02 23.74 17.49
N LEU A 523 8.46 22.83 18.36
CA LEU A 523 9.07 21.57 17.95
C LEU A 523 8.07 20.64 17.25
N GLU A 524 6.79 20.68 17.65
CA GLU A 524 5.71 19.97 16.95
C GLU A 524 5.69 20.32 15.47
N VAL A 525 5.75 21.60 15.12
CA VAL A 525 5.74 22.05 13.72
C VAL A 525 6.91 21.45 12.93
N VAL A 526 8.11 21.37 13.54
CA VAL A 526 9.31 20.80 12.91
C VAL A 526 9.16 19.30 12.73
N ILE A 527 8.83 18.56 13.79
CA ILE A 527 8.74 17.10 13.80
C ILE A 527 7.57 16.61 12.93
N SER A 528 6.46 17.34 12.90
CA SER A 528 5.29 17.06 12.06
C SER A 528 5.67 16.93 10.59
N VAL A 529 6.48 17.87 10.08
CA VAL A 529 6.95 17.86 8.68
C VAL A 529 7.84 16.65 8.41
N LEU A 530 8.72 16.30 9.35
CA LEU A 530 9.64 15.17 9.18
C LEU A 530 8.91 13.81 9.25
N LEU A 531 7.97 13.65 10.17
CA LEU A 531 7.17 12.43 10.30
C LEU A 531 6.21 12.25 9.11
N ALA A 532 5.65 13.34 8.59
CA ALA A 532 4.67 13.26 7.52
C ALA A 532 5.28 12.90 6.15
N VAL A 533 6.62 12.91 5.98
CA VAL A 533 7.25 12.53 4.71
C VAL A 533 6.95 11.05 4.42
N PRO A 534 6.18 10.74 3.36
CA PRO A 534 5.74 9.38 3.09
C PRO A 534 6.90 8.46 2.67
N SER A 535 6.84 7.20 3.10
CA SER A 535 7.90 6.20 2.88
C SER A 535 7.65 5.29 1.67
N SER A 536 6.38 5.12 1.27
CA SER A 536 5.98 4.31 0.11
C SER A 536 4.68 4.84 -0.50
N ASN A 537 4.41 4.47 -1.76
CA ASN A 537 3.12 4.72 -2.39
C ASN A 537 2.10 3.59 -2.12
N THR A 538 2.46 2.56 -1.34
CA THR A 538 1.60 1.36 -1.19
C THR A 538 0.28 1.63 -0.49
N GLU A 539 0.16 2.80 0.11
CA GLU A 539 -1.07 3.31 0.73
C GLU A 539 -2.14 3.72 -0.28
N THR A 540 -1.80 3.90 -1.57
CA THR A 540 -2.81 3.96 -2.65
C THR A 540 -3.47 2.61 -2.92
N LEU A 541 -2.87 1.52 -2.44
CA LEU A 541 -3.37 0.15 -2.58
C LEU A 541 -3.99 -0.40 -1.29
N MET A 542 -3.83 0.30 -0.16
CA MET A 542 -4.44 -0.08 1.11
C MET A 542 -5.80 0.58 1.28
N ASP A 543 -6.70 -0.14 1.94
CA ASP A 543 -8.07 0.26 2.24
C ASP A 543 -8.15 1.74 2.68
N PRO A 544 -8.82 2.62 1.91
CA PRO A 544 -8.95 4.04 2.26
C PRO A 544 -9.68 4.26 3.61
N TRP A 545 -10.20 3.20 4.23
CA TRP A 545 -10.95 3.22 5.49
C TRP A 545 -10.20 2.62 6.70
N GLY A 546 -8.93 2.23 6.55
CA GLY A 546 -8.01 2.12 7.69
C GLY A 546 -8.26 1.00 8.71
N SER A 547 -8.94 -0.10 8.37
CA SER A 547 -9.22 -1.19 9.33
C SER A 547 -8.17 -2.33 9.29
N GLU A 548 -7.71 -2.78 10.47
CA GLU A 548 -6.93 -4.01 10.66
C GLU A 548 -7.91 -5.19 10.79
N VAL A 549 -7.78 -6.24 9.98
CA VAL A 549 -8.60 -7.46 10.13
C VAL A 549 -7.72 -8.71 10.14
N LYS A 550 -7.85 -9.50 11.22
CA LYS A 550 -7.22 -10.82 11.43
C LYS A 550 -8.06 -11.89 10.73
N SER A 551 -7.42 -12.79 9.99
CA SER A 551 -8.10 -13.82 9.20
C SER A 551 -8.40 -15.11 9.98
N GLY A 552 -9.64 -15.62 9.88
CA GLY A 552 -10.04 -16.98 10.24
C GLY A 552 -10.78 -17.67 9.07
N SER A 553 -10.74 -19.00 8.98
CA SER A 553 -11.15 -19.81 7.81
C SER A 553 -12.60 -20.32 7.85
N VAL A 554 -13.40 -20.19 6.77
CA VAL A 554 -14.63 -21.01 6.56
C VAL A 554 -14.94 -21.32 5.06
N VAL A 555 -15.27 -22.60 4.84
CA VAL A 555 -15.63 -23.36 3.63
C VAL A 555 -16.77 -22.76 2.78
N SER A 556 -16.80 -23.00 1.45
CA SER A 556 -17.75 -22.42 0.47
C SER A 556 -18.74 -23.41 -0.11
N GLU A 557 -20.00 -22.98 -0.28
CA GLU A 557 -20.95 -23.51 -1.27
C GLU A 557 -21.32 -22.46 -2.34
N PHE A 558 -21.73 -23.00 -3.49
CA PHE A 558 -21.75 -22.48 -4.86
C PHE A 558 -23.14 -21.94 -5.27
N GLU A 559 -23.21 -21.08 -6.30
CA GLU A 559 -24.09 -21.19 -7.48
C GLU A 559 -24.19 -19.88 -8.30
N ASP A 560 -24.14 -20.07 -9.63
CA ASP A 560 -24.14 -19.09 -10.72
C ASP A 560 -25.52 -18.48 -10.98
N ASN A 561 -25.58 -17.26 -11.56
CA ASN A 561 -26.50 -16.92 -12.67
C ASN A 561 -26.19 -15.53 -13.26
N PHE A 562 -25.98 -15.48 -14.59
CA PHE A 562 -25.87 -14.26 -15.41
C PHE A 562 -27.22 -13.92 -16.06
N THR A 563 -27.52 -12.64 -16.31
CA THR A 563 -27.62 -12.03 -17.68
C THR A 563 -27.98 -10.54 -17.64
N SER A 564 -27.58 -9.85 -18.71
CA SER A 564 -27.65 -8.42 -19.02
C SER A 564 -29.00 -7.97 -19.59
N ALA A 565 -29.46 -6.77 -19.21
CA ALA A 565 -30.39 -5.97 -20.02
C ALA A 565 -30.20 -4.47 -19.78
N ASP A 566 -30.21 -3.72 -20.89
CA ASP A 566 -30.18 -2.27 -21.03
C ASP A 566 -31.24 -1.55 -20.18
N ILE A 567 -31.06 -0.24 -19.91
CA ILE A 567 -32.10 0.79 -20.04
C ILE A 567 -31.43 2.18 -20.05
N ASP A 568 -31.65 2.87 -21.16
CA ASP A 568 -31.35 4.27 -21.43
C ASP A 568 -32.45 5.17 -20.83
N GLY A 569 -32.08 6.40 -20.43
CA GLY A 569 -33.02 7.48 -20.09
C GLY A 569 -33.53 7.56 -18.63
N PHE A 570 -33.12 8.59 -17.89
CA PHE A 570 -33.82 9.02 -16.67
C PHE A 570 -34.16 10.51 -16.73
N GLN A 571 -35.45 10.80 -16.67
CA GLN A 571 -36.03 12.14 -16.62
C GLN A 571 -36.00 12.68 -15.18
N LYS A 572 -35.70 13.98 -15.02
CA LYS A 572 -35.64 14.68 -13.73
C LYS A 572 -37.07 14.93 -13.20
N LEU A 573 -37.37 14.51 -11.96
CA LEU A 573 -38.67 14.78 -11.32
C LEU A 573 -38.72 16.20 -10.72
N SER A 574 -39.86 16.87 -10.91
CA SER A 574 -40.12 18.29 -10.61
C SER A 574 -40.02 18.68 -9.12
N ASP A 575 -40.16 17.73 -8.21
CA ASP A 575 -40.48 18.04 -6.81
C ASP A 575 -39.23 18.18 -5.91
N SER A 576 -38.07 17.82 -6.45
CA SER A 576 -36.77 17.88 -5.76
C SER A 576 -36.28 19.31 -5.47
N ALA A 577 -36.66 20.29 -6.30
CA ALA A 577 -36.24 21.68 -6.14
C ALA A 577 -37.01 22.39 -5.02
N GLU A 578 -38.28 22.05 -4.85
CA GLU A 578 -39.14 22.59 -3.79
C GLU A 578 -38.72 22.05 -2.42
N TYR A 579 -38.37 20.76 -2.34
CA TYR A 579 -37.90 20.14 -1.11
C TYR A 579 -36.56 20.74 -0.62
N LEU A 580 -35.62 20.98 -1.54
CA LEU A 580 -34.34 21.61 -1.21
C LEU A 580 -34.50 23.07 -0.75
N ALA A 581 -35.41 23.82 -1.38
CA ALA A 581 -35.70 25.21 -0.99
C ALA A 581 -36.34 25.30 0.41
N ILE A 582 -37.17 24.32 0.79
CA ILE A 582 -37.76 24.24 2.14
C ILE A 582 -36.68 23.91 3.18
N LEU A 583 -35.78 22.97 2.88
CA LEU A 583 -34.68 22.57 3.77
C LEU A 583 -33.69 23.71 4.03
N GLU A 584 -33.31 24.46 3.00
CA GLU A 584 -32.43 25.62 3.15
C GLU A 584 -33.06 26.73 3.98
N ARG A 585 -34.37 27.00 3.81
CA ARG A 585 -35.09 27.97 4.67
C ARG A 585 -35.10 27.54 6.13
N LYS A 586 -35.33 26.25 6.41
CA LYS A 586 -35.34 25.71 7.78
C LYS A 586 -33.95 25.77 8.43
N LEU A 587 -32.90 25.39 7.72
CA LEU A 587 -31.51 25.48 8.20
C LEU A 587 -31.08 26.92 8.50
N LYS A 588 -31.51 27.88 7.68
CA LYS A 588 -31.21 29.31 7.88
C LYS A 588 -31.95 29.90 9.08
N ALA A 589 -33.13 29.37 9.42
CA ALA A 589 -33.91 29.76 10.61
C ALA A 589 -33.34 29.18 11.91
N VAL A 590 -32.72 28.00 11.87
CA VAL A 590 -32.05 27.38 13.04
C VAL A 590 -30.72 28.07 13.34
N ARG A 591 -29.94 28.42 12.31
CA ARG A 591 -28.64 29.09 12.47
C ARG A 591 -28.72 30.54 12.97
N SER A 592 -29.89 31.18 12.92
CA SER A 592 -30.04 32.59 13.31
C SER A 592 -30.42 32.80 14.78
N LYS A 593 -30.56 31.75 15.59
CA LYS A 593 -30.93 31.83 17.02
C LYS A 593 -29.82 31.26 17.91
N ASN A 594 -28.88 32.10 18.36
CA ASN A 594 -27.71 31.72 19.19
C ASN A 594 -28.06 30.96 20.48
N LYS A 595 -29.24 31.16 21.07
CA LYS A 595 -29.66 30.45 22.29
C LYS A 595 -29.90 28.94 22.10
N VAL A 596 -30.10 28.46 20.87
CA VAL A 596 -30.39 27.03 20.62
C VAL A 596 -29.11 26.18 20.69
N LEU A 597 -27.97 26.72 20.26
CA LEU A 597 -26.67 26.03 20.34
C LEU A 597 -26.17 25.89 21.78
N GLU A 598 -26.36 26.91 22.61
CA GLU A 598 -26.03 26.84 24.05
C GLU A 598 -26.95 25.86 24.79
N ASN A 599 -28.25 25.84 24.47
CA ASN A 599 -29.19 24.88 25.05
C ASN A 599 -28.92 23.44 24.60
N LEU A 600 -28.48 23.22 23.36
CA LEU A 600 -28.10 21.88 22.87
C LEU A 600 -26.80 21.38 23.51
N ALA A 601 -25.83 22.26 23.75
CA ALA A 601 -24.61 21.90 24.46
C ALA A 601 -24.88 21.57 25.93
N ALA A 602 -25.74 22.34 26.60
CA ALA A 602 -26.17 22.08 27.96
C ALA A 602 -27.00 20.78 28.08
N TYR A 603 -27.90 20.53 27.14
CA TYR A 603 -28.70 19.30 27.08
C TYR A 603 -27.84 18.07 26.80
N ARG A 604 -26.84 18.19 25.90
CA ARG A 604 -25.85 17.13 25.65
C ARG A 604 -25.02 16.82 26.90
N ALA A 605 -24.62 17.84 27.65
CA ALA A 605 -23.86 17.65 28.90
C ALA A 605 -24.72 16.96 29.98
N ASP A 606 -25.98 17.36 30.16
CA ASP A 606 -26.92 16.74 31.11
C ASP A 606 -27.22 15.27 30.75
N CYS A 607 -27.45 14.97 29.46
CA CYS A 607 -27.66 13.60 28.99
C CYS A 607 -26.44 12.70 29.25
N ILE A 608 -25.22 13.21 29.02
CA ILE A 608 -23.99 12.46 29.28
C ILE A 608 -23.81 12.22 30.79
N ASP A 609 -24.10 13.21 31.63
CA ASP A 609 -23.90 13.09 33.07
C ASP A 609 -24.92 12.13 33.73
N ARG A 610 -26.15 12.04 33.18
CA ARG A 610 -27.16 11.05 33.58
C ARG A 610 -26.84 9.64 33.08
N LEU A 611 -26.37 9.51 31.84
CA LEU A 611 -25.88 8.24 31.28
C LEU A 611 -24.76 7.63 32.13
N MET A 612 -23.89 8.47 32.69
CA MET A 612 -22.76 8.04 33.51
C MET A 612 -23.14 7.69 34.96
N ARG A 613 -24.30 8.16 35.46
CA ARG A 613 -24.78 7.86 36.82
C ARG A 613 -25.77 6.69 36.88
N ASP A 614 -26.76 6.66 35.99
CA ASP A 614 -27.93 5.77 36.14
C ASP A 614 -28.00 4.65 35.09
N GLY A 615 -27.14 4.66 34.06
CA GLY A 615 -27.25 3.76 32.91
C GLY A 615 -28.46 4.08 32.03
N CYS A 616 -28.58 3.44 30.85
CA CYS A 616 -29.46 3.84 29.74
C CYS A 616 -30.99 3.73 29.95
N ASP A 617 -31.52 3.83 31.16
CA ASP A 617 -32.97 4.00 31.37
C ASP A 617 -33.27 5.46 31.71
N LEU A 618 -33.53 6.25 30.67
CA LEU A 618 -34.00 7.63 30.78
C LEU A 618 -35.49 7.66 30.43
N ASP A 619 -36.36 7.70 31.43
CA ASP A 619 -37.77 8.04 31.20
C ASP A 619 -37.89 9.51 30.72
N PRO A 620 -38.79 9.80 29.76
CA PRO A 620 -38.94 11.14 29.22
C PRO A 620 -39.57 12.08 30.25
N VAL A 621 -38.96 13.25 30.43
CA VAL A 621 -39.52 14.33 31.25
C VAL A 621 -40.71 14.94 30.51
N ILE A 622 -41.92 14.71 31.01
CA ILE A 622 -43.14 15.37 30.50
C ILE A 622 -43.17 16.81 31.01
N GLY A 623 -43.13 17.78 30.09
CA GLY A 623 -43.35 19.20 30.39
C GLY A 623 -43.85 19.97 29.16
N ASP A 624 -45.09 20.44 29.24
CA ASP A 624 -45.81 21.22 28.22
C ASP A 624 -44.96 22.36 27.59
N THR A 625 -44.70 22.31 26.28
CA THR A 625 -44.83 23.44 25.33
C THR A 625 -44.34 23.07 23.92
N GLU A 626 -44.76 23.90 22.95
CA GLU A 626 -44.50 23.89 21.49
C GLU A 626 -43.04 23.65 21.04
N SER A 627 -42.08 23.64 21.96
CA SER A 627 -40.67 23.32 21.77
C SER A 627 -40.44 21.84 21.41
N ASP A 628 -41.30 20.93 21.86
CA ASP A 628 -41.10 19.48 21.69
C ASP A 628 -41.40 18.99 20.27
N LYS A 629 -42.26 19.70 19.52
CA LYS A 629 -42.51 19.39 18.11
C LYS A 629 -41.30 19.66 17.23
N LEU A 630 -40.40 20.53 17.67
CA LEU A 630 -39.20 20.94 16.94
C LEU A 630 -37.98 20.08 17.28
N LEU A 631 -38.06 19.30 18.35
CA LEU A 631 -37.05 18.31 18.75
C LEU A 631 -37.43 16.89 18.27
N GLN A 632 -38.72 16.61 18.05
CA GLN A 632 -39.19 15.38 17.41
C GLN A 632 -39.11 15.39 15.87
N ASP A 633 -39.39 16.53 15.21
CA ASP A 633 -39.26 16.70 13.75
C ASP A 633 -37.81 16.97 13.31
#